data_AF-A0A929WAU2-F1
#
_entry.id   AF-A0A929WAU2-F1
#
_cell.length_a   1.000
_cell.length_b   1.000
_cell.length_c   1.000
_cell.angle_alpha   90.00
_cell.angle_beta   90.00
_cell.angle_gamma   90.00
#
_symmetry.space_group_name_H-M   'P 1'
#
loop_
_entity.id
_entity.type
_entity.pdbx_description
1 polymer ?
#
loop_
_entity_poly.entity_id
_entity_poly.type
_entity_poly.pdbx_seq_one_letter_code
_entity_poly.pdbx_strand_id
1 'polypeptide(L)'
;FNYLVHFKRLPTPDFCKENEITEEDLQRNEAGTVTMPLTEALRQKLERMPDFCDKPVKAPSFDQWLFPLDMAKKWSTSDYGPLWIPKRGATIKLTLANLPIYERCIAVYEGNRLEVNGGKILINGHAVDSYTFKMDYYWMMGDNRDNSADSRFWGFVPEDHIVGKPLMVWISLDKDYGLFDGKIRWNRFFKWVADIK
;
A
#
# COMPACT_ATOMS: atom_id res chain seq x y z
N PHE A 1 1.43 10.11 -5.68
CA PHE A 1 -0.03 10.02 -5.92
C PHE A 1 -0.25 9.59 -7.36
N ASN A 2 -1.28 8.81 -7.65
CA ASN A 2 -1.59 8.42 -9.03
C ASN A 2 -2.32 9.54 -9.77
N TYR A 3 -1.94 9.73 -11.03
CA TYR A 3 -2.55 10.67 -11.94
C TYR A 3 -2.90 9.97 -13.24
N LEU A 4 -4.03 10.38 -13.82
CA LEU A 4 -4.37 10.14 -15.21
C LEU A 4 -3.57 11.11 -16.06
N VAL A 5 -2.74 10.57 -16.95
CA VAL A 5 -1.91 11.33 -17.88
C VAL A 5 -2.22 10.86 -19.30
N HIS A 6 -2.67 11.79 -20.13
CA HIS A 6 -2.86 11.54 -21.56
C HIS A 6 -1.68 12.14 -22.33
N PHE A 7 -0.78 11.28 -22.80
CA PHE A 7 0.39 11.68 -23.59
C PHE A 7 0.02 11.82 -25.07
N LYS A 8 0.28 13.00 -25.65
CA LYS A 8 0.04 13.29 -27.07
C LYS A 8 1.04 12.59 -27.99
N ARG A 9 2.22 12.25 -27.44
CA ARG A 9 3.25 11.42 -28.07
C ARG A 9 3.90 10.53 -27.02
N LEU A 10 4.48 9.40 -27.44
CA LEU A 10 5.17 8.50 -26.52
C LEU A 10 6.35 9.19 -25.83
N PRO A 11 6.50 9.06 -24.49
CA PRO A 11 7.72 9.43 -23.81
C PRO A 11 8.93 8.69 -24.39
N THR A 12 10.04 9.39 -24.58
CA THR A 12 11.27 8.77 -25.06
C THR A 12 11.97 8.02 -23.92
N PRO A 13 12.79 6.99 -24.21
CA PRO A 13 13.55 6.29 -23.18
C PRO A 13 14.39 7.22 -22.29
N ASP A 14 15.04 8.24 -22.88
CA ASP A 14 15.81 9.23 -22.13
C ASP A 14 14.93 10.06 -21.20
N PHE A 15 13.75 10.49 -21.66
CA PHE A 15 12.80 11.19 -20.82
C PHE A 15 12.35 10.31 -19.66
N CYS A 16 12.09 9.03 -19.90
CA CYS A 16 11.72 8.09 -18.85
C CYS A 16 12.85 7.93 -17.82
N LYS A 17 14.08 7.70 -18.28
CA LYS A 17 15.30 7.58 -17.44
C LYS A 17 15.54 8.80 -16.58
N GLU A 18 15.47 9.99 -17.16
CA GLU A 18 15.67 11.27 -16.44
C GLU A 18 14.62 11.56 -15.38
N ASN A 19 13.41 11.01 -15.53
CA ASN A 19 12.27 11.29 -14.66
C ASN A 19 11.84 10.07 -13.84
N GLU A 20 12.66 9.02 -13.81
CA GLU A 20 12.44 7.78 -13.06
C GLU A 20 11.09 7.12 -13.39
N ILE A 21 10.66 7.19 -14.65
CA ILE A 21 9.43 6.57 -15.15
C ILE A 21 9.78 5.18 -15.66
N THR A 22 9.13 4.16 -15.12
CA THR A 22 9.32 2.75 -15.54
C THR A 22 8.39 2.40 -16.69
N GLU A 23 8.66 1.29 -17.41
CA GLU A 23 7.71 0.80 -18.43
C GLU A 23 6.36 0.41 -17.82
N GLU A 24 6.35 -0.04 -16.57
CA GLU A 24 5.13 -0.39 -15.82
C GLU A 24 4.25 0.84 -15.58
N ASP A 25 4.87 1.99 -15.32
CA ASP A 25 4.14 3.25 -15.14
C ASP A 25 3.47 3.71 -16.44
N LEU A 26 3.93 3.26 -17.61
CA LEU A 26 3.41 3.70 -18.91
C LEU A 26 2.31 2.78 -19.48
N GLN A 27 1.80 1.85 -18.68
CA GLN A 27 0.67 1.01 -19.09
C GLN A 27 -0.58 1.87 -19.36
N ARG A 28 -1.14 1.69 -20.56
CA ARG A 28 -2.29 2.45 -21.06
C ARG A 28 -3.57 1.65 -20.94
N ASN A 29 -4.66 2.33 -20.63
CA ASN A 29 -6.00 1.78 -20.81
C ASN A 29 -6.46 1.86 -22.28
N GLU A 30 -7.64 1.32 -22.58
CA GLU A 30 -8.23 1.31 -23.93
C GLU A 30 -8.41 2.72 -24.53
N ALA A 31 -8.56 3.75 -23.68
CA ALA A 31 -8.66 5.15 -24.10
C ALA A 31 -7.29 5.83 -24.35
N GLY A 32 -6.19 5.09 -24.20
CA GLY A 32 -4.83 5.60 -24.38
C GLY A 32 -4.31 6.45 -23.21
N THR A 33 -5.05 6.50 -22.10
CA THR A 33 -4.65 7.22 -20.87
C THR A 33 -3.81 6.32 -19.98
N VAL A 34 -2.75 6.89 -19.43
CA VAL A 34 -1.86 6.24 -18.47
C VAL A 34 -2.30 6.57 -17.05
N THR A 35 -2.31 5.58 -16.15
CA THR A 35 -2.43 5.81 -14.70
C THR A 35 -1.08 5.58 -14.07
N MET A 36 -0.41 6.64 -13.62
CA MET A 36 0.96 6.53 -13.10
C MET A 36 1.16 7.34 -11.82
N PRO A 37 2.07 6.92 -10.93
CA PRO A 37 2.51 7.74 -9.83
C PRO A 37 3.30 8.94 -10.36
N LEU A 38 2.95 10.15 -9.90
CA LEU A 38 3.77 11.34 -10.14
C LEU A 38 4.33 11.88 -8.83
N THR A 39 5.62 12.22 -8.86
CA THR A 39 6.22 13.14 -7.90
C THR A 39 5.68 14.54 -8.17
N GLU A 40 5.73 15.40 -7.15
CA GLU A 40 5.31 16.79 -7.29
C GLU A 40 6.10 17.52 -8.39
N ALA A 41 7.41 17.28 -8.44
CA ALA A 41 8.30 17.85 -9.45
C ALA A 41 7.94 17.40 -10.88
N LEU A 42 7.72 16.09 -11.08
CA LEU A 42 7.35 15.56 -12.40
C LEU A 42 5.97 16.06 -12.83
N ARG A 43 5.00 16.11 -11.92
CA ARG A 43 3.68 16.69 -12.21
C ARG A 43 3.80 18.13 -12.70
N GLN A 44 4.50 18.99 -11.97
CA GLN A 44 4.69 20.39 -12.36
C GLN A 44 5.43 20.52 -13.70
N LYS A 45 6.40 19.64 -13.98
CA LYS A 45 7.10 19.59 -15.27
C LYS A 45 6.13 19.27 -16.41
N LEU A 46 5.29 18.24 -16.26
CA LEU A 46 4.29 17.84 -17.24
C LEU A 46 3.23 18.93 -17.47
N GLU A 47 2.77 19.60 -16.42
CA GLU A 47 1.81 20.73 -16.52
C GLU A 47 2.35 21.90 -17.36
N ARG A 48 3.67 22.05 -17.46
CA ARG A 48 4.34 23.09 -18.27
C ARG A 48 4.60 22.64 -19.71
N MET A 49 4.20 21.43 -20.11
CA MET A 49 4.43 20.86 -21.43
C MET A 49 3.10 20.50 -22.13
N PRO A 50 2.22 21.48 -22.41
CA PRO A 50 0.90 21.20 -23.00
C PRO A 50 0.97 20.56 -24.39
N ASP A 51 2.06 20.74 -25.13
CA ASP A 51 2.27 20.07 -26.43
C ASP A 51 2.66 18.59 -26.27
N PHE A 52 3.08 18.17 -25.08
CA PHE A 52 3.54 16.81 -24.80
C PHE A 52 2.45 15.94 -24.16
N CYS A 53 1.73 16.47 -23.18
CA CYS A 53 0.61 15.79 -22.52
C CYS A 53 -0.47 16.77 -22.11
N ASP A 54 -1.68 16.26 -21.93
CA ASP A 54 -2.73 17.03 -21.24
C ASP A 54 -2.38 17.21 -19.77
N LYS A 55 -3.04 18.18 -19.12
CA LYS A 55 -2.83 18.46 -17.70
C LYS A 55 -3.11 17.19 -16.87
N PRO A 56 -2.14 16.67 -16.09
CA PRO A 56 -2.37 15.51 -15.24
C PRO A 56 -3.54 15.71 -14.27
N VAL A 57 -4.45 14.75 -14.22
CA VAL A 57 -5.61 14.78 -13.32
C VAL A 57 -5.43 13.72 -12.25
N LYS A 58 -5.72 14.04 -10.99
CA LYS A 58 -5.60 13.05 -9.90
C LYS A 58 -6.49 11.84 -10.22
N ALA A 59 -5.90 10.65 -10.20
CA ALA A 59 -6.65 9.43 -10.48
C ALA A 59 -7.74 9.22 -9.43
N PRO A 60 -8.89 8.64 -9.80
CA PRO A 60 -9.91 8.27 -8.83
C PRO A 60 -9.29 7.31 -7.81
N SER A 61 -9.72 7.45 -6.55
CA SER A 61 -9.34 6.53 -5.50
C SER A 61 -10.04 5.19 -5.72
N PHE A 62 -9.28 4.10 -5.70
CA PHE A 62 -9.85 2.77 -5.53
C PHE A 62 -10.16 2.55 -4.05
N ASP A 63 -11.44 2.54 -3.69
CA ASP A 63 -11.93 2.34 -2.31
C ASP A 63 -12.67 1.01 -2.10
N GLN A 64 -13.10 0.36 -3.19
CA GLN A 64 -14.06 -0.76 -3.18
C GLN A 64 -13.58 -2.05 -2.50
N TRP A 65 -12.32 -2.13 -2.10
CA TRP A 65 -11.75 -3.32 -1.43
C TRP A 65 -10.80 -2.94 -0.29
N LEU A 66 -10.84 -1.68 0.15
CA LEU A 66 -9.99 -1.24 1.23
C LEU A 66 -10.47 -1.85 2.55
N PHE A 67 -9.51 -2.42 3.27
CA PHE A 67 -9.70 -2.81 4.65
C PHE A 67 -10.07 -1.58 5.52
N PRO A 68 -10.77 -1.77 6.64
CA PRO A 68 -11.72 -2.86 6.85
C PRO A 68 -12.94 -2.72 5.93
N LEU A 69 -13.46 -3.83 5.39
CA LEU A 69 -14.52 -3.80 4.37
C LEU A 69 -15.83 -3.19 4.92
N ASP A 70 -16.22 -3.57 6.12
CA ASP A 70 -17.51 -3.20 6.74
C ASP A 70 -17.45 -1.90 7.56
N MET A 71 -16.74 -0.89 7.05
CA MET A 71 -16.60 0.41 7.69
C MET A 71 -16.80 1.55 6.70
N ALA A 72 -17.69 2.47 7.04
CA ALA A 72 -17.82 3.73 6.34
C ALA A 72 -16.53 4.54 6.51
N LYS A 73 -15.85 4.84 5.39
CA LYS A 73 -14.55 5.50 5.37
C LYS A 73 -14.44 6.42 4.16
N LYS A 74 -13.58 7.43 4.28
CA LYS A 74 -13.16 8.31 3.17
C LYS A 74 -11.72 8.00 2.74
N TRP A 75 -11.28 6.77 2.96
CA TRP A 75 -9.90 6.33 2.74
C TRP A 75 -9.67 5.96 1.28
N SER A 76 -8.42 6.09 0.86
CA SER A 76 -7.93 5.65 -0.45
C SER A 76 -6.64 4.85 -0.27
N THR A 77 -6.21 4.13 -1.30
CA THR A 77 -4.87 3.51 -1.34
C THR A 77 -3.72 4.52 -1.18
N SER A 78 -3.99 5.81 -1.46
CA SER A 78 -3.04 6.92 -1.37
C SER A 78 -3.17 7.78 -0.12
N ASP A 79 -4.28 7.66 0.61
CA ASP A 79 -4.65 8.46 1.78
C ASP A 79 -5.46 7.56 2.71
N TYR A 80 -4.73 6.76 3.48
CA TYR A 80 -5.27 5.63 4.22
C TYR A 80 -5.18 5.91 5.72
N GLY A 81 -6.23 5.59 6.46
CA GLY A 81 -6.25 5.76 7.92
C GLY A 81 -6.76 7.14 8.38
N PRO A 82 -6.51 7.51 9.65
CA PRO A 82 -5.51 6.93 10.55
C PRO A 82 -5.87 5.53 11.09
N LEU A 83 -4.84 4.75 11.41
CA LEU A 83 -4.95 3.45 12.08
C LEU A 83 -4.01 3.38 13.28
N TRP A 84 -4.47 2.77 14.36
CA TRP A 84 -3.61 2.36 15.47
C TRP A 84 -3.29 0.87 15.32
N ILE A 85 -1.99 0.55 15.33
CA ILE A 85 -1.51 -0.83 15.17
C ILE A 85 -1.48 -1.48 16.55
N PRO A 86 -2.21 -2.60 16.77
CA PRO A 86 -2.20 -3.26 18.06
C PRO A 86 -0.84 -3.87 18.40
N LYS A 87 -0.51 -3.85 19.68
CA LYS A 87 0.63 -4.57 20.25
C LYS A 87 0.16 -5.46 21.40
N ARG A 88 0.92 -6.51 21.69
CA ARG A 88 0.64 -7.43 22.78
C ARG A 88 0.49 -6.68 24.11
N GLY A 89 -0.57 -7.01 24.85
CA GLY A 89 -0.90 -6.42 26.13
C GLY A 89 -1.44 -5.00 26.07
N ALA A 90 -1.54 -4.37 24.89
CA ALA A 90 -2.22 -3.09 24.77
C ALA A 90 -3.74 -3.28 24.80
N THR A 91 -4.42 -2.34 25.44
CA THR A 91 -5.88 -2.32 25.55
C THR A 91 -6.44 -1.19 24.70
N ILE A 92 -7.53 -1.48 23.99
CA ILE A 92 -8.31 -0.47 23.26
C ILE A 92 -9.75 -0.48 23.76
N LYS A 93 -10.39 0.70 23.78
CA LYS A 93 -11.84 0.79 23.93
C LYS A 93 -12.53 0.33 22.65
N LEU A 94 -13.42 -0.66 22.75
CA LEU A 94 -14.18 -1.16 21.63
C LEU A 94 -15.46 -0.36 21.43
N THR A 95 -15.76 -0.06 20.17
CA THR A 95 -16.95 0.66 19.74
C THR A 95 -17.42 0.06 18.42
N LEU A 96 -18.70 0.20 18.09
CA LEU A 96 -19.19 -0.28 16.78
C LEU A 96 -18.49 0.40 15.59
N ALA A 97 -17.96 1.61 15.79
CA ALA A 97 -17.25 2.35 14.74
C ALA A 97 -15.84 1.81 14.46
N ASN A 98 -15.12 1.33 15.49
CA ASN A 98 -13.76 0.81 15.32
C ASN A 98 -13.70 -0.72 15.29
N LEU A 99 -14.78 -1.42 15.64
CA LEU A 99 -14.82 -2.88 15.63
C LEU A 99 -14.41 -3.49 14.29
N PRO A 100 -14.86 -2.98 13.11
CA PRO A 100 -14.45 -3.55 11.83
C PRO A 100 -12.92 -3.56 11.61
N ILE A 101 -12.19 -2.63 12.22
CA ILE A 101 -10.72 -2.56 12.14
C ILE A 101 -10.07 -3.71 12.91
N TYR A 102 -10.64 -4.11 14.05
CA TYR A 102 -9.98 -5.04 14.98
C TYR A 102 -10.65 -6.42 15.06
N GLU A 103 -11.81 -6.58 14.43
CA GLU A 103 -12.59 -7.83 14.43
C GLU A 103 -11.76 -9.03 14.02
N ARG A 104 -10.99 -8.95 12.92
CA ARG A 104 -10.17 -10.07 12.46
C ARG A 104 -9.07 -10.46 13.47
N CYS A 105 -8.48 -9.47 14.14
CA CYS A 105 -7.51 -9.71 15.22
C CYS A 105 -8.15 -10.48 16.37
N ILE A 106 -9.32 -10.03 16.81
CA ILE A 106 -10.03 -10.59 17.96
C ILE A 106 -10.58 -11.98 17.65
N ALA A 107 -11.30 -12.11 16.53
CA ALA A 107 -12.10 -13.28 16.23
C ALA A 107 -11.29 -14.39 15.54
N VAL A 108 -10.48 -14.01 14.54
CA VAL A 108 -9.78 -14.98 13.69
C VAL A 108 -8.40 -15.29 14.26
N TYR A 109 -7.57 -14.26 14.49
CA TYR A 109 -6.18 -14.48 14.88
C TYR A 109 -6.05 -14.88 16.37
N GLU A 110 -6.84 -14.29 17.26
CA GLU A 110 -6.82 -14.63 18.69
C GLU A 110 -7.91 -15.63 19.12
N GLY A 111 -8.68 -16.15 18.15
CA GLY A 111 -9.59 -17.28 18.33
C GLY A 111 -10.78 -17.04 19.26
N ASN A 112 -11.24 -15.80 19.42
CA ASN A 112 -12.41 -15.51 20.26
C ASN A 112 -13.71 -15.56 19.44
N ARG A 113 -14.83 -15.90 20.10
CA ARG A 113 -16.16 -15.73 19.51
C ARG A 113 -16.58 -14.26 19.67
N LEU A 114 -16.68 -13.52 18.56
CA LEU A 114 -17.11 -12.12 18.55
C LEU A 114 -18.53 -12.01 17.98
N GLU A 115 -19.41 -11.34 18.73
CA GLU A 115 -20.82 -11.14 18.35
C GLU A 115 -21.25 -9.70 18.65
N VAL A 116 -22.13 -9.15 17.82
CA VAL A 116 -22.79 -7.87 18.09
C VAL A 116 -24.29 -8.10 18.23
N ASN A 117 -24.85 -7.84 19.41
CA ASN A 117 -26.27 -8.01 19.69
C ASN A 117 -26.85 -6.77 20.38
N GLY A 118 -27.89 -6.17 19.78
CA GLY A 118 -28.54 -4.98 20.33
C GLY A 118 -27.58 -3.80 20.57
N GLY A 119 -26.57 -3.66 19.70
CA GLY A 119 -25.53 -2.63 19.82
C GLY A 119 -24.46 -2.89 20.89
N LYS A 120 -24.50 -4.03 21.59
CA LYS A 120 -23.46 -4.47 22.52
C LYS A 120 -22.49 -5.40 21.82
N ILE A 121 -21.20 -5.25 22.13
CA ILE A 121 -20.13 -6.12 21.66
C ILE A 121 -19.95 -7.23 22.70
N LEU A 122 -20.01 -8.48 22.26
CA LEU A 122 -19.79 -9.65 23.09
C LEU A 122 -18.54 -10.39 22.62
N ILE A 123 -17.66 -10.72 23.56
CA ILE A 123 -16.51 -11.59 23.33
C ILE A 123 -16.65 -12.82 24.21
N ASN A 124 -16.68 -14.00 23.58
CA ASN A 124 -16.90 -15.29 24.24
C ASN A 124 -18.20 -15.32 25.08
N GLY A 125 -19.24 -14.59 24.65
CA GLY A 125 -20.53 -14.50 25.33
C GLY A 125 -20.62 -13.45 26.43
N HIS A 126 -19.54 -12.73 26.73
CA HIS A 126 -19.54 -11.66 27.73
C HIS A 126 -19.58 -10.29 27.04
N ALA A 127 -20.46 -9.41 27.50
CA ALA A 127 -20.48 -8.03 27.04
C ALA A 127 -19.21 -7.30 27.48
N VAL A 128 -18.53 -6.63 26.55
CA VAL A 128 -17.27 -5.92 26.78
C VAL A 128 -17.32 -4.50 26.20
N ASP A 129 -16.53 -3.60 26.78
CA ASP A 129 -16.30 -2.24 26.28
C ASP A 129 -14.86 -2.01 25.82
N SER A 130 -14.00 -3.01 25.99
CA SER A 130 -12.57 -2.95 25.72
C SER A 130 -12.01 -4.33 25.40
N TYR A 131 -10.84 -4.34 24.77
CA TYR A 131 -10.13 -5.57 24.45
C TYR A 131 -8.63 -5.39 24.64
N THR A 132 -7.99 -6.43 25.19
CA THR A 132 -6.52 -6.48 25.36
C THR A 132 -5.95 -7.51 24.39
N PHE A 133 -5.10 -7.05 23.48
CA PHE A 133 -4.54 -7.89 22.43
C PHE A 133 -3.52 -8.89 22.98
N LYS A 134 -3.62 -10.13 22.50
CA LYS A 134 -2.75 -11.24 22.90
C LYS A 134 -1.58 -11.45 21.95
N MET A 135 -1.46 -10.67 20.88
CA MET A 135 -0.38 -10.76 19.89
C MET A 135 0.14 -9.37 19.51
N ASP A 136 1.38 -9.30 19.01
CA ASP A 136 1.86 -8.16 18.25
C ASP A 136 1.32 -8.23 16.81
N TYR A 137 0.94 -7.07 16.27
CA TYR A 137 0.43 -6.95 14.93
C TYR A 137 1.25 -5.98 14.10
N TYR A 138 1.24 -6.22 12.79
CA TYR A 138 2.05 -5.51 11.83
C TYR A 138 1.18 -5.00 10.68
N TRP A 139 1.60 -3.86 10.14
CA TRP A 139 1.03 -3.28 8.94
C TRP A 139 2.09 -3.38 7.84
N MET A 140 1.85 -4.24 6.85
CA MET A 140 2.78 -4.48 5.75
C MET A 140 2.36 -3.67 4.54
N MET A 141 3.32 -3.03 3.89
CA MET A 141 3.14 -2.23 2.69
C MET A 141 4.11 -2.73 1.63
N GLY A 142 3.63 -2.92 0.40
CA GLY A 142 4.52 -3.28 -0.71
C GLY A 142 5.23 -2.06 -1.27
N ASP A 143 6.49 -2.23 -1.66
CA ASP A 143 7.30 -1.18 -2.29
C ASP A 143 6.66 -0.69 -3.59
N ASN A 144 6.09 -1.61 -4.39
CA ASN A 144 5.23 -1.28 -5.53
C ASN A 144 3.80 -0.99 -5.06
N ARG A 145 3.66 0.12 -4.32
CA ARG A 145 2.46 0.50 -3.58
C ARG A 145 1.19 0.54 -4.45
N ASP A 146 1.28 0.86 -5.72
CA ASP A 146 0.09 0.98 -6.58
C ASP A 146 -0.36 -0.38 -7.14
N ASN A 147 0.54 -1.37 -7.21
CA ASN A 147 0.29 -2.73 -7.68
C ASN A 147 0.48 -3.80 -6.60
N SER A 148 0.34 -3.43 -5.33
CA SER A 148 0.53 -4.32 -4.19
C SER A 148 -0.79 -4.59 -3.47
N ALA A 149 -1.18 -5.86 -3.43
CA ALA A 149 -2.19 -6.35 -2.48
C ALA A 149 -1.53 -6.52 -1.10
N ASP A 150 -1.45 -5.43 -0.34
CA ASP A 150 -0.86 -5.38 1.01
C ASP A 150 -1.91 -5.09 2.10
N SER A 151 -1.47 -4.75 3.33
CA SER A 151 -2.37 -4.60 4.48
C SER A 151 -3.52 -3.61 4.25
N ARG A 152 -3.40 -2.68 3.29
CA ARG A 152 -4.52 -1.82 2.86
C ARG A 152 -5.75 -2.60 2.37
N PHE A 153 -5.57 -3.84 1.93
CA PHE A 153 -6.62 -4.70 1.40
C PHE A 153 -6.95 -5.87 2.33
N TRP A 154 -5.97 -6.48 2.97
CA TRP A 154 -6.17 -7.68 3.81
C TRP A 154 -5.95 -7.47 5.32
N GLY A 155 -5.60 -6.25 5.74
CA GLY A 155 -5.52 -5.85 7.14
C GLY A 155 -4.22 -6.25 7.84
N PHE A 156 -4.30 -6.36 9.17
CA PHE A 156 -3.15 -6.64 10.02
C PHE A 156 -2.58 -8.05 9.84
N VAL A 157 -1.27 -8.16 10.06
CA VAL A 157 -0.54 -9.43 10.13
C VAL A 157 -0.20 -9.71 11.59
N PRO A 158 -0.65 -10.83 12.18
CA PRO A 158 -0.20 -11.23 13.51
C PRO A 158 1.26 -11.71 13.47
N GLU A 159 1.96 -11.60 14.59
CA GLU A 159 3.37 -12.00 14.73
C GLU A 159 3.67 -13.46 14.35
N ASP A 160 2.72 -14.37 14.55
CA ASP A 160 2.88 -15.81 14.28
C ASP A 160 2.82 -16.14 12.78
N HIS A 161 2.42 -15.19 11.94
CA HIS A 161 2.49 -15.29 10.48
C HIS A 161 3.80 -14.74 9.92
N ILE A 162 4.70 -14.21 10.77
CA ILE A 162 6.01 -13.70 10.37
C ILE A 162 7.07 -14.77 10.58
N VAL A 163 7.53 -15.36 9.50
CA VAL A 163 8.50 -16.48 9.53
C VAL A 163 9.97 -16.02 9.53
N GLY A 164 10.28 -14.77 9.22
CA GLY A 164 11.65 -14.29 9.17
C GLY A 164 11.83 -12.87 8.63
N LYS A 165 13.10 -12.46 8.52
CA LYS A 165 13.51 -11.16 7.97
C LYS A 165 14.48 -11.38 6.80
N PRO A 166 14.36 -10.62 5.70
CA PRO A 166 15.33 -10.69 4.61
C PRO A 166 16.71 -10.26 5.12
N LEU A 167 17.75 -11.02 4.75
CA LEU A 167 19.11 -10.80 5.24
C LEU A 167 19.98 -10.00 4.28
N MET A 168 19.95 -10.35 2.99
CA MET A 168 20.86 -9.81 1.98
C MET A 168 20.21 -9.77 0.59
N VAL A 169 20.54 -8.73 -0.17
CA VAL A 169 20.25 -8.67 -1.60
C VAL A 169 21.35 -9.41 -2.36
N TRP A 170 21.06 -10.61 -2.87
CA TRP A 170 22.02 -11.35 -3.69
C TRP A 170 22.17 -10.71 -5.08
N ILE A 171 21.05 -10.40 -5.74
CA ILE A 171 21.02 -9.88 -7.10
C ILE A 171 20.06 -8.69 -7.19
N SER A 172 20.43 -7.66 -7.94
CA SER A 172 19.56 -6.51 -8.22
C SER A 172 19.66 -6.14 -9.69
N LEU A 173 18.55 -6.31 -10.39
CA LEU A 173 18.42 -6.01 -11.81
C LEU A 173 17.37 -4.94 -12.03
N ASP A 174 17.59 -4.14 -13.06
CA ASP A 174 16.65 -3.16 -13.55
C ASP A 174 16.06 -3.66 -14.89
N LYS A 175 14.74 -3.81 -14.93
CA LYS A 175 14.05 -4.38 -16.10
C LYS A 175 13.98 -3.39 -17.25
N ASP A 176 14.00 -2.10 -16.94
CA ASP A 176 13.81 -1.01 -17.91
C ASP A 176 15.12 -0.67 -18.67
N TYR A 177 16.25 -1.30 -18.30
CA TYR A 177 17.56 -1.04 -18.92
C TYR A 177 18.15 -2.26 -19.63
N GLY A 178 18.90 -1.97 -20.70
CA GLY A 178 19.70 -2.96 -21.43
C GLY A 178 20.88 -3.46 -20.62
N LEU A 179 21.38 -4.67 -20.94
CA LEU A 179 22.47 -5.32 -20.19
C LEU A 179 23.72 -4.43 -20.03
N PHE A 180 24.01 -3.62 -21.05
CA PHE A 180 25.16 -2.70 -21.09
C PHE A 180 24.81 -1.25 -20.73
N ASP A 181 23.56 -0.94 -20.39
CA ASP A 181 23.08 0.42 -20.05
C ASP A 181 22.44 0.48 -18.65
N GLY A 182 23.00 -0.24 -17.67
CA GLY A 182 22.58 -0.12 -16.27
C GLY A 182 21.58 -1.17 -15.77
N LYS A 183 21.33 -2.25 -16.54
CA LYS A 183 20.53 -3.39 -16.09
C LYS A 183 21.00 -4.00 -14.77
N ILE A 184 22.31 -3.99 -14.50
CA ILE A 184 22.87 -4.54 -13.28
C ILE A 184 23.13 -3.39 -12.29
N ARG A 185 22.40 -3.39 -11.17
CA ARG A 185 22.58 -2.41 -10.09
C ARG A 185 23.68 -2.89 -9.15
N TRP A 186 24.93 -2.80 -9.59
CA TRP A 186 26.12 -3.31 -8.88
C TRP A 186 26.23 -2.81 -7.43
N ASN A 187 25.81 -1.58 -7.17
CA ASN A 187 25.78 -0.97 -5.84
C ASN A 187 24.78 -1.61 -4.87
N ARG A 188 23.97 -2.60 -5.30
CA ARG A 188 23.01 -3.34 -4.47
C ARG A 188 23.33 -4.84 -4.35
N PHE A 189 24.36 -5.34 -5.02
CA PHE A 189 24.76 -6.75 -4.91
C PHE A 189 25.43 -7.05 -3.56
N PHE A 190 25.12 -8.22 -3.00
CA PHE A 190 25.64 -8.73 -1.73
C PHE A 190 25.54 -7.73 -0.57
N LYS A 191 24.54 -6.83 -0.63
CA LYS A 191 24.30 -5.87 0.44
C LYS A 191 23.41 -6.48 1.50
N TRP A 192 23.88 -6.45 2.74
CA TRP A 192 23.04 -6.74 3.89
C TRP A 192 21.91 -5.74 3.97
N VAL A 193 20.70 -6.21 4.27
CA VAL A 193 19.52 -5.34 4.40
C VAL A 193 19.73 -4.29 5.49
N ALA A 194 20.49 -4.62 6.55
CA ALA A 194 20.84 -3.69 7.62
C ALA A 194 21.68 -2.47 7.16
N ASP A 195 22.38 -2.59 6.02
CA ASP A 195 23.26 -1.54 5.49
C ASP A 195 22.60 -0.73 4.36
N ILE A 196 21.35 -1.06 4.00
CA ILE A 196 20.58 -0.32 3.01
C ILE A 196 19.94 0.87 3.73
N LYS A 197 20.45 2.07 3.42
CA LYS A 197 19.83 3.34 3.81
C LYS A 197 18.67 3.69 2.91
#